data_AF-A0A8D2ZR83-F1
#
_entry.id   AF-A0A8D2ZR83-F1
#
_cell.length_a   1.000
_cell.length_b   1.000
_cell.length_c   1.000
_cell.angle_alpha   90.00
_cell.angle_beta   90.00
_cell.angle_gamma   90.00
#
_symmetry.space_group_name_H-M   'P 1'
#
loop_
_entity.id
_entity.type
_entity.pdbx_description
1 polymer ?
#
loop_
_entity_poly.entity_id
_entity_poly.type
_entity_poly.pdbx_seq_one_letter_code
_entity_poly.pdbx_strand_id
1 'polypeptide(L)'
;MSETSSQQPVDPISAVGVITSLNKAPNGFYVVAQTTDGSDADLWKDALFKSKVTRYLCFTREAGPDVVADMKLTDVKDVLPEGFTPVQETMDTKETAMRKRRLCVKIIPRAAAEAAVYDIQIVAKSKPHLVNYTCLGEINNMGIWYRTGDVVHHQTSQETSITAIPETLPNTASRRTTGRPDYEHQSSGNYTMTALDDVPFVISEKFSGKPKEIQQVNLMGITIKSLAEIEEEVERTLAPALPLTGPSLGMKNDDCSGLGKEILFCYNFSAERSITL
;
A
#
# COMPACT_ATOMS: atom_id res chain seq x y z
N MET A 1 -4.55 31.03 -10.80
CA MET A 1 -4.31 29.93 -9.84
C MET A 1 -4.28 28.67 -10.67
N SER A 2 -3.10 28.09 -10.90
CA SER A 2 -2.95 26.85 -11.66
C SER A 2 -3.18 25.68 -10.72
N GLU A 3 -4.29 24.98 -10.93
CA GLU A 3 -4.56 23.66 -10.37
C GLU A 3 -3.46 22.72 -10.87
N THR A 4 -2.47 22.44 -10.03
CA THR A 4 -1.52 21.37 -10.27
C THR A 4 -2.24 20.06 -10.05
N SER A 5 -2.80 19.49 -11.12
CA SER A 5 -3.23 18.11 -11.17
C SER A 5 -2.08 17.24 -10.64
N SER A 6 -2.28 16.64 -9.48
CA SER A 6 -1.31 15.82 -8.78
C SER A 6 -1.14 14.49 -9.54
N GLN A 7 -0.39 14.56 -10.64
CA GLN A 7 0.03 13.40 -11.38
C GLN A 7 0.98 12.62 -10.46
N GLN A 8 0.42 11.60 -9.80
CA GLN A 8 1.19 10.73 -8.92
C GLN A 8 2.37 10.17 -9.71
N PRO A 9 3.59 10.17 -9.12
CA PRO A 9 4.76 9.62 -9.79
C PRO A 9 4.45 8.20 -10.28
N VAL A 10 4.70 7.97 -11.57
CA VAL A 10 4.27 6.76 -12.28
C VAL A 10 5.19 5.57 -11.99
N ASP A 11 6.39 5.83 -11.49
CA ASP A 11 7.36 4.78 -11.16
C ASP A 11 7.31 4.35 -9.69
N PRO A 12 7.50 3.05 -9.41
CA PRO A 12 7.59 2.53 -8.06
C PRO A 12 8.85 3.03 -7.35
N ILE A 13 8.82 3.03 -6.02
CA ILE A 13 9.98 3.32 -5.17
C ILE A 13 11.00 2.20 -5.34
N SER A 14 12.24 2.58 -5.69
CA SER A 14 13.36 1.64 -5.90
C SER A 14 14.26 1.50 -4.67
N ALA A 15 14.32 2.52 -3.80
CA ALA A 15 15.02 2.43 -2.53
C ALA A 15 14.44 3.37 -1.47
N VAL A 16 14.60 2.99 -0.20
CA VAL A 16 14.21 3.76 0.99
C VAL A 16 15.40 3.85 1.93
N GLY A 17 15.56 4.98 2.60
CA GLY A 17 16.58 5.21 3.60
C GLY A 17 16.15 6.20 4.67
N VAL A 18 17.09 6.54 5.53
CA VAL A 18 16.94 7.55 6.58
C VAL A 18 18.14 8.50 6.51
N ILE A 19 17.92 9.79 6.70
CA ILE A 19 18.97 10.81 6.76
C ILE A 19 18.88 11.63 8.03
N THR A 20 19.98 12.28 8.40
CA THR A 20 20.03 13.19 9.56
C THR A 20 19.68 14.63 9.21
N SER A 21 20.03 15.07 7.99
CA SER A 21 19.86 16.45 7.56
C SER A 21 19.15 16.53 6.22
N LEU A 22 18.13 17.39 6.12
CA LEU A 22 17.36 17.60 4.89
C LEU A 22 18.23 18.04 3.70
N ASN A 23 19.35 18.74 3.96
CA ASN A 23 20.28 19.23 2.94
C ASN A 23 21.34 18.18 2.51
N LYS A 24 21.28 16.97 3.08
CA LYS A 24 22.24 15.89 2.82
C LYS A 24 21.56 14.67 2.18
N ALA A 25 20.34 14.83 1.67
CA ALA A 25 19.68 13.81 0.89
C ALA A 25 20.54 13.44 -0.34
N PRO A 26 20.73 12.14 -0.62
CA PRO A 26 21.38 11.72 -1.86
C PRO A 26 20.62 12.25 -3.08
N ASN A 27 21.33 12.44 -4.20
CA ASN A 27 20.69 12.85 -5.45
C ASN A 27 19.59 11.85 -5.85
N GLY A 28 18.45 12.38 -6.34
CA GLY A 28 17.30 11.56 -6.73
C GLY A 28 16.37 11.15 -5.58
N PHE A 29 16.77 11.38 -4.31
CA PHE A 29 15.92 11.04 -3.17
C PHE A 29 14.97 12.18 -2.80
N TYR A 30 13.69 11.83 -2.66
CA TYR A 30 12.69 12.65 -2.01
C TYR A 30 12.75 12.44 -0.49
N VAL A 31 12.74 13.53 0.28
CA VAL A 31 12.74 13.48 1.75
C VAL A 31 11.34 13.77 2.26
N VAL A 32 10.82 12.88 3.09
CA VAL A 32 9.55 13.10 3.82
C VAL A 32 9.86 13.97 5.04
N ALA A 33 10.06 15.27 4.80
CA ALA A 33 10.46 16.24 5.82
C ALA A 33 9.30 16.71 6.69
N GLN A 34 8.08 16.60 6.18
CA GLN A 34 6.87 17.07 6.85
C GLN A 34 5.78 16.00 6.84
N THR A 35 4.94 16.05 7.87
CA THR A 35 3.70 15.30 7.92
C THR A 35 2.69 15.88 6.94
N THR A 36 1.62 15.13 6.64
CA THR A 36 0.55 15.58 5.73
C THR A 36 -0.17 16.85 6.21
N ASP A 37 -0.02 17.26 7.47
CA ASP A 37 -0.54 18.53 8.01
C ASP A 37 0.51 19.65 8.12
N GLY A 38 1.74 19.42 7.60
CA GLY A 38 2.81 20.42 7.51
C GLY A 38 3.74 20.48 8.73
N SER A 39 3.56 19.62 9.73
CA SER A 39 4.46 19.54 10.91
C SER A 39 5.79 18.86 10.57
N ASP A 40 6.84 19.08 11.36
CA ASP A 40 8.15 18.42 11.19
C ASP A 40 8.02 16.88 11.35
N ALA A 41 8.54 16.12 10.38
CA ALA A 41 8.43 14.66 10.34
C ALA A 41 9.67 13.95 10.89
N ASP A 42 10.28 14.50 11.94
CA ASP A 42 11.42 13.89 12.62
C ASP A 42 11.00 12.59 13.33
N LEU A 43 11.48 11.45 12.83
CA LEU A 43 11.18 10.12 13.35
C LEU A 43 11.96 9.79 14.63
N TRP A 44 12.82 10.69 15.12
CA TRP A 44 13.58 10.44 16.32
C TRP A 44 12.94 11.02 17.56
N LYS A 45 12.79 10.17 18.59
CA LYS A 45 12.35 10.63 19.90
C LYS A 45 13.55 11.04 20.76
N ASP A 46 13.67 12.34 20.97
CA ASP A 46 14.67 12.93 21.86
C ASP A 46 14.47 12.52 23.33
N ALA A 47 15.55 12.55 24.10
CA ALA A 47 15.54 12.33 25.54
C ALA A 47 15.81 13.65 26.26
N LEU A 48 15.15 13.87 27.40
CA LEU A 48 15.15 15.15 28.15
C LEU A 48 16.54 15.70 28.52
N PHE A 49 17.57 14.86 28.55
CA PHE A 49 18.95 15.22 28.90
C PHE A 49 19.97 14.89 27.80
N LYS A 50 19.54 14.78 26.54
CA LYS A 50 20.43 14.51 25.40
C LYS A 50 20.27 15.58 24.33
N SER A 51 21.33 15.79 23.55
CA SER A 51 21.26 16.63 22.35
C SER A 51 20.18 16.13 21.39
N LYS A 52 19.54 17.08 20.72
CA LYS A 52 18.57 16.80 19.65
C LYS A 52 19.25 15.97 18.56
N VAL A 53 18.57 14.93 18.13
CA VAL A 53 18.98 14.12 16.99
C VAL A 53 17.79 14.01 16.07
N THR A 54 18.01 14.28 14.78
CA THR A 54 16.96 14.24 13.76
C THR A 54 17.11 13.04 12.86
N ARG A 55 15.99 12.44 12.45
CA ARG A 55 15.92 11.36 11.46
C ARG A 55 14.73 11.57 10.53
N TYR A 56 15.00 11.72 9.24
CA TYR A 56 13.97 11.87 8.21
C TYR A 56 14.01 10.67 7.27
N LEU A 57 12.84 10.12 6.95
CA LEU A 57 12.72 9.09 5.93
C LEU A 57 12.93 9.73 4.55
N CYS A 58 13.67 9.05 3.69
CA CYS A 58 13.80 9.43 2.29
C CYS A 58 13.64 8.21 1.39
N PHE A 59 13.27 8.43 0.14
CA PHE A 59 13.14 7.36 -0.85
C PHE A 59 13.38 7.90 -2.26
N THR A 60 13.70 7.03 -3.20
CA THR A 60 13.87 7.38 -4.63
C THR A 60 12.95 6.54 -5.50
N ARG A 61 12.52 7.13 -6.62
CA ARG A 61 11.77 6.46 -7.71
C ARG A 61 12.59 6.43 -8.99
N GLU A 62 13.90 6.71 -8.91
CA GLU A 62 14.78 6.58 -10.06
C GLU A 62 14.70 5.14 -10.59
N ALA A 63 14.49 5.02 -11.90
CA ALA A 63 14.34 3.74 -12.55
C ALA A 63 15.59 2.88 -12.33
N GLY A 64 15.38 1.69 -11.81
CA GLY A 64 16.43 0.73 -11.51
C GLY A 64 15.98 -0.71 -11.76
N PRO A 65 16.90 -1.68 -11.60
CA PRO A 65 16.58 -3.09 -11.77
C PRO A 65 15.69 -3.63 -10.65
N ASP A 66 15.60 -2.92 -9.52
CA ASP A 66 14.93 -3.36 -8.31
C ASP A 66 13.84 -2.38 -7.86
N VAL A 67 12.86 -2.91 -7.13
CA VAL A 67 11.77 -2.15 -6.51
C VAL A 67 11.56 -2.57 -5.05
N VAL A 68 11.06 -1.65 -4.25
CA VAL A 68 10.62 -1.94 -2.89
C VAL A 68 9.23 -2.59 -2.98
N ALA A 69 9.15 -3.89 -2.74
CA ALA A 69 7.90 -4.64 -2.79
C ALA A 69 7.08 -4.54 -1.51
N ASP A 70 7.74 -4.47 -0.35
CA ASP A 70 7.08 -4.38 0.95
C ASP A 70 7.96 -3.68 1.99
N MET A 71 7.33 -3.14 3.03
CA MET A 71 7.96 -2.47 4.16
C MET A 71 7.38 -3.00 5.47
N LYS A 72 8.23 -3.18 6.48
CA LYS A 72 7.83 -3.57 7.84
C LYS A 72 8.53 -2.73 8.89
N LEU A 73 7.82 -2.40 9.96
CA LEU A 73 8.40 -1.80 11.15
C LEU A 73 8.39 -2.85 12.27
N THR A 74 9.58 -3.24 12.72
CA THR A 74 9.74 -4.30 13.75
C THR A 74 10.52 -3.76 14.95
N ASP A 75 10.39 -4.38 16.12
CA ASP A 75 11.27 -4.03 17.23
C ASP A 75 12.68 -4.57 16.95
N VAL A 76 13.71 -3.88 17.44
CA VAL A 76 15.11 -4.28 17.18
C VAL A 76 15.45 -5.68 17.72
N LYS A 77 14.70 -6.13 18.73
CA LYS A 77 14.86 -7.44 19.37
C LYS A 77 14.17 -8.57 18.62
N ASP A 78 13.21 -8.25 17.75
CA ASP A 78 12.47 -9.26 17.02
C ASP A 78 13.36 -9.95 15.99
N VAL A 79 12.99 -11.15 15.57
CA VAL A 79 13.65 -11.82 14.45
C VAL A 79 13.40 -11.02 13.16
N LEU A 80 14.43 -10.88 12.33
CA LEU A 80 14.31 -10.20 11.04
C LEU A 80 13.36 -11.01 10.13
N PRO A 81 12.31 -10.39 9.56
CA PRO A 81 11.42 -11.10 8.64
C PRO A 81 12.16 -11.62 7.40
N GLU A 82 11.81 -12.81 6.94
CA GLU A 82 12.44 -13.43 5.77
C GLU A 82 12.30 -12.55 4.52
N GLY A 83 13.41 -12.37 3.79
CA GLY A 83 13.47 -11.56 2.58
C GLY A 83 13.47 -10.04 2.81
N PHE A 84 13.55 -9.58 4.07
CA PHE A 84 13.68 -8.16 4.39
C PHE A 84 15.10 -7.82 4.81
N THR A 85 15.53 -6.61 4.44
CA THR A 85 16.79 -6.01 4.88
C THR A 85 16.49 -4.82 5.79
N PRO A 86 17.12 -4.71 6.96
CA PRO A 86 16.92 -3.57 7.85
C PRO A 86 17.66 -2.32 7.35
N VAL A 87 17.01 -1.16 7.46
CA VAL A 87 17.65 0.16 7.33
C VAL A 87 18.34 0.47 8.65
N GLN A 88 19.61 0.08 8.76
CA GLN A 88 20.37 0.14 10.01
C GLN A 88 20.99 1.51 10.26
N GLU A 89 21.52 2.12 9.21
CA GLU A 89 22.30 3.34 9.27
C GLU A 89 21.70 4.45 8.39
N THR A 90 21.98 5.70 8.76
CA THR A 90 21.63 6.85 7.96
C THR A 90 22.48 6.91 6.70
N MET A 91 21.89 7.33 5.59
CA MET A 91 22.58 7.35 4.30
C MET A 91 23.72 8.37 4.28
N ASP A 92 23.53 9.50 4.96
CA ASP A 92 24.39 10.68 4.98
C ASP A 92 25.54 10.60 5.99
N THR A 93 25.27 10.16 7.23
CA THR A 93 26.27 10.18 8.31
C THR A 93 26.68 8.80 8.82
N LYS A 94 26.06 7.72 8.33
CA LYS A 94 26.28 6.33 8.81
C LYS A 94 26.01 6.14 10.31
N GLU A 95 25.19 7.00 10.90
CA GLU A 95 24.74 6.84 12.28
C GLU A 95 23.56 5.87 12.35
N THR A 96 23.23 5.35 13.53
CA THR A 96 22.02 4.55 13.73
C THR A 96 20.77 5.25 13.19
N ALA A 97 20.03 4.57 12.31
CA ALA A 97 18.82 5.11 11.67
C ALA A 97 17.64 5.22 12.65
N MET A 98 17.44 4.21 13.50
CA MET A 98 16.35 4.14 14.48
C MET A 98 16.78 3.40 15.75
N ARG A 99 16.21 3.73 16.92
CA ARG A 99 16.64 3.17 18.22
C ARG A 99 15.83 1.96 18.69
N LYS A 100 14.53 2.14 18.88
CA LYS A 100 13.65 1.13 19.52
C LYS A 100 13.08 0.15 18.49
N ARG A 101 12.82 0.67 17.31
CA ARG A 101 12.31 -0.06 16.15
C ARG A 101 13.32 0.02 15.03
N ARG A 102 13.17 -0.86 14.05
CA ARG A 102 13.91 -0.84 12.79
C ARG A 102 12.93 -0.88 11.64
N LEU A 103 13.18 -0.02 10.66
CA LEU A 103 12.53 -0.10 9.36
C LEU A 103 13.17 -1.23 8.56
N CYS A 104 12.37 -2.13 8.03
CA CYS A 104 12.78 -3.27 7.21
C CYS A 104 12.14 -3.11 5.83
N VAL A 105 12.92 -3.32 4.77
CA VAL A 105 12.48 -3.21 3.38
C VAL A 105 12.70 -4.53 2.65
N LYS A 106 11.71 -4.96 1.87
CA LYS A 106 11.85 -6.09 0.94
C LYS A 106 12.06 -5.52 -0.45
N ILE A 107 13.30 -5.62 -0.92
CA ILE A 107 13.70 -5.21 -2.27
C ILE A 107 13.76 -6.46 -3.14
N ILE A 108 13.12 -6.42 -4.30
CA ILE A 108 13.14 -7.52 -5.27
C ILE A 108 13.37 -6.96 -6.68
N PRO A 109 13.87 -7.79 -7.61
CA PRO A 109 13.98 -7.37 -9.01
C PRO A 109 12.63 -6.91 -9.57
N ARG A 110 12.61 -5.75 -10.24
CA ARG A 110 11.43 -5.16 -10.88
C ARG A 110 10.75 -6.13 -11.83
N ALA A 111 11.52 -6.97 -12.52
CA ALA A 111 10.99 -7.97 -13.45
C ALA A 111 10.21 -9.10 -12.77
N ALA A 112 10.38 -9.30 -11.46
CA ALA A 112 9.71 -10.34 -10.67
C ALA A 112 8.67 -9.78 -9.70
N ALA A 113 8.48 -8.46 -9.67
CA ALA A 113 7.57 -7.79 -8.75
C ALA A 113 6.18 -7.64 -9.38
N GLU A 114 5.14 -8.24 -8.79
CA GLU A 114 3.75 -7.98 -9.20
C GLU A 114 3.25 -6.63 -8.69
N ALA A 115 3.61 -6.29 -7.45
CA ALA A 115 3.28 -5.02 -6.82
C ALA A 115 4.52 -4.41 -6.15
N ALA A 116 4.51 -3.08 -6.03
CA ALA A 116 5.57 -2.33 -5.37
C ALA A 116 4.99 -1.14 -4.58
N VAL A 117 5.81 -0.58 -3.71
CA VAL A 117 5.50 0.65 -2.98
C VAL A 117 5.64 1.85 -3.92
N TYR A 118 4.62 2.68 -3.98
CA TYR A 118 4.56 3.87 -4.84
C TYR A 118 4.65 5.18 -4.07
N ASP A 119 4.19 5.21 -2.82
CA ASP A 119 4.28 6.41 -1.98
C ASP A 119 4.47 6.08 -0.52
N ILE A 120 5.10 6.99 0.21
CA ILE A 120 5.31 6.93 1.66
C ILE A 120 4.94 8.29 2.24
N GLN A 121 4.04 8.29 3.21
CA GLN A 121 3.58 9.48 3.91
C GLN A 121 3.74 9.33 5.41
N ILE A 122 4.02 10.45 6.08
CA ILE A 122 4.03 10.53 7.53
C ILE A 122 2.83 11.38 7.95
N VAL A 123 2.06 10.87 8.91
CA VAL A 123 0.81 11.50 9.34
C VAL A 123 0.84 11.72 10.84
N ALA A 124 0.38 12.89 11.30
CA ALA A 124 0.19 13.13 12.72
C ALA A 124 -0.81 12.13 13.30
N LYS A 125 -0.57 11.63 14.52
CA LYS A 125 -1.43 10.63 15.18
C LYS A 125 -2.91 11.02 15.25
N SER A 126 -3.22 12.32 15.27
CA SER A 126 -4.59 12.86 15.32
C SER A 126 -5.42 12.58 14.05
N LYS A 127 -4.80 12.16 12.93
CA LYS A 127 -5.49 11.83 11.67
C LYS A 127 -5.17 10.39 11.25
N PRO A 128 -5.90 9.39 11.76
CA PRO A 128 -5.46 8.01 11.71
C PRO A 128 -5.78 7.28 10.39
N HIS A 129 -6.31 7.93 9.37
CA HIS A 129 -6.74 7.24 8.16
C HIS A 129 -6.32 7.96 6.88
N LEU A 130 -5.55 7.26 6.05
CA LEU A 130 -5.28 7.60 4.66
C LEU A 130 -5.93 6.54 3.76
N VAL A 131 -6.78 6.99 2.85
CA VAL A 131 -7.47 6.10 1.89
C VAL A 131 -6.43 5.53 0.92
N ASN A 132 -6.46 4.21 0.71
CA ASN A 132 -5.51 3.47 -0.13
C ASN A 132 -4.06 3.46 0.39
N TYR A 133 -3.85 3.66 1.69
CA TYR A 133 -2.55 3.47 2.32
C TYR A 133 -2.64 2.39 3.41
N THR A 134 -1.54 1.68 3.58
CA THR A 134 -1.32 0.71 4.65
C THR A 134 -0.50 1.36 5.76
N CYS A 135 -0.97 1.23 7.01
CA CYS A 135 -0.24 1.71 8.17
C CYS A 135 0.93 0.77 8.47
N LEU A 136 2.15 1.30 8.44
CA LEU A 136 3.36 0.58 8.80
C LEU A 136 3.57 0.53 10.33
N GLY A 137 3.14 1.58 11.02
CA GLY A 137 3.25 1.71 12.48
C GLY A 137 3.54 3.15 12.92
N GLU A 138 3.63 3.35 14.24
CA GLU A 138 3.84 4.66 14.85
C GLU A 138 5.28 4.84 15.36
N ILE A 139 5.86 6.02 15.11
CA ILE A 139 7.15 6.47 15.65
C ILE A 139 7.06 7.97 15.96
N ASN A 140 7.59 8.38 17.11
CA ASN A 140 7.59 9.77 17.57
C ASN A 140 6.21 10.45 17.47
N ASN A 141 5.15 9.72 17.85
CA ASN A 141 3.76 10.17 17.79
C ASN A 141 3.25 10.48 16.37
N MET A 142 3.87 9.90 15.34
CA MET A 142 3.46 9.99 13.93
C MET A 142 3.30 8.59 13.34
N GLY A 143 2.27 8.40 12.52
CA GLY A 143 2.07 7.18 11.74
C GLY A 143 2.86 7.22 10.45
N ILE A 144 3.57 6.15 10.14
CA ILE A 144 4.20 5.94 8.84
C ILE A 144 3.23 5.11 7.98
N TRP A 145 2.92 5.61 6.79
CA TRP A 145 1.98 5.01 5.86
C TRP A 145 2.64 4.81 4.52
N TYR A 146 2.29 3.74 3.82
CA TYR A 146 2.76 3.52 2.46
C TYR A 146 1.62 3.04 1.57
N ARG A 147 1.73 3.30 0.28
CA ARG A 147 0.77 2.83 -0.73
C ARG A 147 1.47 1.90 -1.70
N THR A 148 0.84 0.78 -2.01
CA THR A 148 1.26 -0.15 -3.05
C THR A 148 0.44 -0.02 -4.32
N GLY A 149 0.97 -0.52 -5.42
CA GLY A 149 0.29 -0.61 -6.71
C GLY A 149 0.97 -1.66 -7.60
N ASP A 150 0.31 -2.02 -8.70
CA ASP A 150 0.82 -3.01 -9.65
C ASP A 150 2.02 -2.47 -10.42
N VAL A 151 3.05 -3.28 -10.59
CA VAL A 151 4.24 -2.92 -11.36
C VAL A 151 3.97 -3.16 -12.84
N VAL A 152 4.05 -2.10 -13.64
CA VAL A 152 3.97 -2.23 -15.10
C VAL A 152 5.28 -2.84 -15.62
N HIS A 153 5.18 -4.07 -16.13
CA HIS A 153 6.26 -4.69 -16.90
C HIS A 153 6.14 -4.25 -18.35
N HIS A 154 7.05 -3.39 -18.82
CA HIS A 154 7.25 -3.24 -20.26
C HIS A 154 7.87 -4.53 -20.77
N GLN A 155 7.03 -5.49 -21.16
CA GLN A 155 7.48 -6.61 -21.98
C GLN A 155 8.06 -5.99 -23.24
N THR A 156 9.39 -6.00 -23.34
CA THR A 156 10.05 -5.76 -24.61
C THR A 156 9.78 -7.02 -25.40
N SER A 157 8.66 -7.06 -26.11
CA SER A 157 8.43 -8.05 -27.15
C SER A 157 9.65 -7.96 -28.06
N GLN A 158 10.50 -8.99 -28.01
CA GLN A 158 11.54 -9.15 -29.00
C GLN A 158 10.82 -9.33 -30.34
N GLU A 159 10.65 -8.22 -31.04
CA GLU A 159 10.22 -8.20 -32.43
C GLU A 159 11.29 -8.97 -33.20
N THR A 160 10.99 -10.24 -33.45
CA THR A 160 11.79 -11.09 -34.31
C THR A 160 11.64 -10.47 -35.70
N SER A 161 12.60 -9.61 -36.03
CA SER A 161 12.73 -8.98 -37.32
C SER A 161 13.03 -10.09 -38.32
N ILE A 162 11.97 -10.64 -38.91
CA ILE A 162 12.08 -11.51 -40.08
C ILE A 162 12.71 -10.63 -41.16
N THR A 163 14.01 -10.84 -41.37
CA THR A 163 14.77 -10.22 -42.44
C THR A 163 14.15 -10.72 -43.74
N ALA A 164 13.41 -9.86 -44.42
CA ALA A 164 12.87 -10.14 -45.75
C ALA A 164 14.03 -10.22 -46.74
N ILE A 165 14.33 -11.43 -47.21
CA ILE A 165 15.26 -11.71 -48.30
C ILE A 165 14.53 -11.39 -49.62
N PRO A 166 15.03 -10.52 -50.50
CA PRO A 166 14.46 -10.33 -51.82
C PRO A 166 15.20 -11.24 -52.82
N GLU A 167 14.66 -12.42 -53.10
CA GLU A 167 15.18 -13.29 -54.17
C GLU A 167 14.14 -13.51 -55.28
N THR A 168 14.45 -12.87 -56.40
CA THR A 168 13.88 -13.01 -57.75
C THR A 168 13.79 -14.46 -58.21
N LEU A 169 12.61 -14.86 -58.71
CA LEU A 169 12.41 -16.06 -59.53
C LEU A 169 13.15 -15.92 -60.88
N PRO A 170 13.62 -17.03 -61.49
CA PRO A 170 12.70 -17.74 -62.38
C PRO A 170 12.85 -19.27 -62.46
N ASN A 171 11.68 -19.87 -62.71
CA ASN A 171 11.41 -20.98 -63.64
C ASN A 171 11.67 -22.46 -63.30
N THR A 172 10.65 -23.21 -63.73
CA THR A 172 10.60 -24.60 -64.24
C THR A 172 10.50 -25.78 -63.26
N ALA A 173 9.25 -26.25 -63.17
CA ALA A 173 8.80 -27.63 -63.36
C ALA A 173 8.98 -28.68 -62.25
N SER A 174 7.86 -29.39 -62.04
CA SER A 174 7.76 -30.83 -61.75
C SER A 174 7.46 -31.26 -60.29
N ARG A 175 6.18 -31.62 -60.11
CA ARG A 175 5.71 -32.94 -59.62
C ARG A 175 5.73 -33.25 -58.11
N ARG A 176 4.48 -33.28 -57.58
CA ARG A 176 3.82 -34.26 -56.68
C ARG A 176 4.49 -34.73 -55.38
N THR A 177 3.62 -34.77 -54.36
CA THR A 177 3.42 -35.79 -53.30
C THR A 177 4.37 -35.84 -52.08
N THR A 178 3.72 -35.67 -50.92
CA THR A 178 3.91 -36.34 -49.61
C THR A 178 5.26 -36.26 -48.93
N GLY A 179 5.26 -35.72 -47.71
CA GLY A 179 6.34 -35.95 -46.75
C GLY A 179 6.27 -35.00 -45.56
N ARG A 180 5.64 -35.47 -44.48
CA ARG A 180 5.89 -35.01 -43.10
C ARG A 180 7.40 -34.96 -42.84
N PRO A 181 7.88 -34.02 -42.01
CA PRO A 181 8.96 -34.34 -41.09
C PRO A 181 8.48 -34.16 -39.65
N ASP A 182 8.75 -35.20 -38.88
CA ASP A 182 8.73 -35.21 -37.42
C ASP A 182 9.68 -34.14 -36.87
N TYR A 183 9.23 -33.42 -35.83
CA TYR A 183 10.15 -32.86 -34.85
C TYR A 183 9.82 -33.49 -33.51
N GLU A 184 10.75 -34.31 -33.03
CA GLU A 184 10.80 -34.79 -31.67
C GLU A 184 10.80 -33.60 -30.72
N HIS A 185 9.75 -33.46 -29.93
CA HIS A 185 9.78 -32.60 -28.76
C HIS A 185 10.36 -33.42 -27.61
N GLN A 186 11.62 -33.15 -27.30
CA GLN A 186 12.27 -33.68 -26.10
C GLN A 186 11.51 -33.17 -24.87
N SER A 187 10.73 -34.07 -24.30
CA SER A 187 9.99 -33.92 -23.06
C SER A 187 10.95 -33.83 -21.87
N SER A 188 11.07 -32.64 -21.28
CA SER A 188 11.34 -32.52 -19.83
C SER A 188 10.78 -31.21 -19.28
N GLY A 189 9.50 -31.20 -18.99
CA GLY A 189 8.82 -30.12 -18.26
C GLY A 189 7.46 -30.63 -17.84
N ASN A 190 7.28 -30.87 -16.54
CA ASN A 190 6.07 -31.42 -15.95
C ASN A 190 4.87 -30.50 -16.25
N TYR A 191 4.01 -30.93 -17.16
CA TYR A 191 2.74 -30.30 -17.51
C TYR A 191 1.65 -30.74 -16.52
N THR A 192 1.12 -29.81 -15.74
CA THR A 192 -0.31 -29.85 -15.40
C THR A 192 -1.07 -29.37 -16.64
N MET A 193 -1.37 -30.27 -17.57
CA MET A 193 -2.30 -30.00 -18.67
C MET A 193 -3.67 -29.67 -18.06
N THR A 194 -4.08 -28.41 -18.11
CA THR A 194 -5.47 -28.06 -17.80
C THR A 194 -6.26 -28.33 -19.07
N ALA A 195 -7.25 -29.22 -19.00
CA ALA A 195 -8.03 -29.73 -20.14
C ALA A 195 -8.96 -28.69 -20.81
N LEU A 196 -8.65 -27.40 -20.73
CA LEU A 196 -9.48 -26.29 -21.17
C LEU A 196 -8.75 -25.27 -22.07
N ASP A 197 -7.44 -25.40 -22.29
CA ASP A 197 -6.64 -24.39 -23.00
C ASP A 197 -6.97 -24.25 -24.50
N ASP A 198 -7.68 -25.21 -25.09
CA ASP A 198 -8.09 -25.20 -26.50
C ASP A 198 -9.61 -25.17 -26.69
N VAL A 199 -10.40 -24.69 -25.71
CA VAL A 199 -11.85 -24.54 -25.85
C VAL A 199 -12.20 -23.13 -26.29
N PRO A 200 -12.51 -22.87 -27.58
CA PRO A 200 -12.96 -21.55 -28.02
C PRO A 200 -14.35 -21.27 -27.44
N PHE A 201 -14.46 -20.28 -26.55
CA PHE A 201 -15.74 -19.74 -26.14
C PHE A 201 -16.10 -18.54 -27.02
N VAL A 202 -17.35 -18.48 -27.47
CA VAL A 202 -17.87 -17.37 -28.25
C VAL A 202 -18.80 -16.57 -27.33
N ILE A 203 -18.45 -15.32 -27.04
CA ILE A 203 -19.34 -14.40 -26.34
C ILE A 203 -20.46 -14.01 -27.31
N SER A 204 -21.70 -14.30 -26.95
CA SER A 204 -22.87 -13.97 -27.77
C SER A 204 -22.97 -12.45 -27.99
N GLU A 205 -23.18 -12.01 -29.24
CA GLU A 205 -23.30 -10.60 -29.66
C GLU A 205 -24.31 -9.78 -28.85
N LYS A 206 -25.27 -10.42 -28.17
CA LYS A 206 -26.21 -9.73 -27.28
C LYS A 206 -25.56 -9.03 -26.08
N PHE A 207 -24.30 -9.35 -25.77
CA PHE A 207 -23.52 -8.69 -24.72
C PHE A 207 -22.48 -7.69 -25.28
N SER A 208 -22.38 -7.54 -26.60
CA SER A 208 -21.48 -6.60 -27.28
C SER A 208 -22.14 -5.24 -27.53
N GLY A 209 -22.97 -4.78 -26.59
CA GLY A 209 -23.63 -3.47 -26.67
C GLY A 209 -22.77 -2.38 -26.03
N LYS A 210 -22.59 -1.24 -26.74
CA LYS A 210 -22.04 0.00 -26.16
C LYS A 210 -22.76 0.32 -24.85
N PRO A 211 -22.07 0.83 -23.80
CA PRO A 211 -22.70 1.11 -22.52
C PRO A 211 -23.88 2.05 -22.74
N LYS A 212 -25.09 1.52 -22.56
CA LYS A 212 -26.28 2.36 -22.46
C LYS A 212 -26.15 3.13 -21.16
N GLU A 213 -26.26 4.44 -21.30
CA GLU A 213 -26.44 5.44 -20.26
C GLU A 213 -27.09 4.83 -19.01
N ILE A 214 -26.39 4.96 -17.87
CA ILE A 214 -26.83 4.47 -16.57
C ILE A 214 -28.26 4.97 -16.35
N GLN A 215 -29.23 4.06 -16.30
CA GLN A 215 -30.59 4.41 -15.96
C GLN A 215 -30.58 5.13 -14.61
N GLN A 216 -30.96 6.40 -14.62
CA GLN A 216 -31.19 7.17 -13.42
C GLN A 216 -32.40 6.56 -12.71
N VAL A 217 -32.13 5.67 -11.75
CA VAL A 217 -33.16 5.05 -10.93
C VAL A 217 -33.75 6.15 -10.05
N ASN A 218 -35.04 6.43 -10.21
CA ASN A 218 -35.75 7.36 -9.34
C ASN A 218 -35.90 6.73 -7.94
N LEU A 219 -34.99 7.08 -7.05
CA LEU A 219 -34.95 6.63 -5.64
C LEU A 219 -35.99 7.38 -4.80
N MET A 220 -37.26 7.40 -5.23
CA MET A 220 -38.41 7.93 -4.48
C MET A 220 -38.75 7.03 -3.28
N GLY A 221 -37.77 6.85 -2.39
CA GLY A 221 -37.85 5.99 -1.22
C GLY A 221 -36.55 5.93 -0.40
N ILE A 222 -35.42 6.45 -0.91
CA ILE A 222 -34.20 6.60 -0.11
C ILE A 222 -34.04 8.07 0.25
N THR A 223 -34.44 8.41 1.47
CA THR A 223 -34.17 9.73 2.06
C THR A 223 -32.81 9.67 2.75
N ILE A 224 -31.87 10.50 2.30
CA ILE A 224 -30.60 10.70 3.01
C ILE A 224 -30.92 11.56 4.24
N LYS A 225 -30.69 11.00 5.44
CA LYS A 225 -30.87 11.73 6.70
C LYS A 225 -29.96 12.95 6.74
N SER A 226 -30.46 14.05 7.29
CA SER A 226 -29.63 15.23 7.55
C SER A 226 -28.63 14.96 8.69
N LEU A 227 -27.55 15.74 8.76
CA LEU A 227 -26.57 15.62 9.86
C LEU A 227 -27.24 15.75 11.24
N ALA A 228 -28.23 16.63 11.38
CA ALA A 228 -28.97 16.82 12.62
C ALA A 228 -29.82 15.60 13.01
N GLU A 229 -30.44 14.92 12.05
CA GLU A 229 -31.17 13.66 12.31
C GLU A 229 -30.23 12.53 12.74
N ILE A 230 -29.02 12.51 12.18
CA ILE A 230 -27.99 11.52 12.55
C ILE A 230 -27.48 11.79 13.97
N GLU A 231 -27.22 13.05 14.33
CA GLU A 231 -26.76 13.44 15.66
C GLU A 231 -27.81 13.15 16.75
N GLU A 232 -29.09 13.43 16.49
CA GLU A 232 -30.17 13.17 17.44
C GLU A 232 -30.37 11.67 17.72
N GLU A 233 -30.20 10.81 16.72
CA GLU A 233 -30.33 9.36 16.88
C GLU A 233 -29.14 8.75 17.64
N VAL A 234 -27.94 9.28 17.43
CA VAL A 234 -26.76 8.94 18.23
C VAL A 234 -26.95 9.37 19.69
N GLU A 235 -27.48 10.57 19.93
CA GLU A 235 -27.73 11.06 21.29
C GLU A 235 -28.83 10.26 22.01
N ARG A 236 -29.89 9.86 21.31
CA ARG A 236 -30.93 8.96 21.86
C ARG A 236 -30.40 7.56 22.20
N THR A 237 -29.47 7.05 21.41
CA THR A 237 -28.88 5.72 21.62
C THR A 237 -27.85 5.73 22.77
N LEU A 238 -27.27 6.89 23.07
CA LEU A 238 -26.27 7.08 24.14
C LEU A 238 -26.87 7.58 25.47
N ALA A 239 -28.16 7.93 25.51
CA ALA A 239 -28.81 8.39 26.75
C ALA A 239 -29.01 7.22 27.73
N PRO A 240 -28.37 7.21 28.92
CA PRO A 240 -28.71 6.26 29.96
C PRO A 240 -30.11 6.60 30.49
N ALA A 241 -30.99 5.61 30.58
CA ALA A 241 -32.29 5.75 31.22
C ALA A 241 -32.09 6.30 32.66
N LEU A 242 -32.41 7.58 32.87
CA LEU A 242 -32.43 8.18 34.20
C LEU A 242 -33.68 7.67 34.94
N PRO A 243 -33.55 7.04 36.12
CA PRO A 243 -34.69 6.84 36.99
C PRO A 243 -35.05 8.17 37.68
N LEU A 244 -36.33 8.51 37.64
CA LEU A 244 -36.91 9.65 38.33
C LEU A 244 -36.85 9.49 39.86
N THR A 245 -36.47 10.59 40.52
CA THR A 245 -36.90 11.07 41.86
C THR A 245 -36.54 10.29 43.15
N GLY A 246 -35.85 10.97 44.08
CA GLY A 246 -35.82 10.68 45.53
C GLY A 246 -34.63 11.33 46.27
N PRO A 247 -34.79 11.99 47.44
CA PRO A 247 -33.94 13.12 47.83
C PRO A 247 -32.68 12.78 48.65
N SER A 248 -31.71 13.68 48.50
CA SER A 248 -30.56 14.03 49.34
C SER A 248 -30.34 13.23 50.65
N LEU A 249 -29.16 12.60 50.76
CA LEU A 249 -28.37 12.59 51.98
C LEU A 249 -26.89 12.70 51.61
N GLY A 250 -26.24 13.75 52.08
CA GLY A 250 -24.83 13.99 51.82
C GLY A 250 -23.93 13.02 52.57
N MET A 251 -22.87 12.53 51.91
CA MET A 251 -21.65 12.09 52.57
C MET A 251 -20.43 12.36 51.67
N LYS A 252 -19.54 13.15 52.26
CA LYS A 252 -18.08 13.29 52.13
C LYS A 252 -17.37 12.69 50.90
N ASN A 253 -16.61 13.58 50.27
CA ASN A 253 -15.41 13.32 49.47
C ASN A 253 -14.54 12.22 50.09
N ASP A 254 -14.23 11.19 49.30
CA ASP A 254 -12.94 10.50 49.33
C ASP A 254 -12.69 9.81 47.97
N ASP A 255 -11.41 9.74 47.66
CA ASP A 255 -10.68 9.33 46.46
C ASP A 255 -11.23 8.12 45.66
N CYS A 256 -11.33 8.27 44.33
CA CYS A 256 -11.50 7.16 43.36
C CYS A 256 -10.76 7.47 42.06
N SER A 257 -9.45 7.68 42.16
CA SER A 257 -8.53 7.67 41.03
C SER A 257 -8.09 6.25 40.67
N GLY A 258 -8.88 5.55 39.86
CA GLY A 258 -8.44 4.30 39.23
C GLY A 258 -9.52 3.23 39.20
N LEU A 259 -10.20 3.12 38.05
CA LEU A 259 -10.93 1.92 37.58
C LEU A 259 -11.57 2.15 36.18
N GLY A 260 -11.54 3.38 35.66
CA GLY A 260 -12.10 3.71 34.34
C GLY A 260 -11.28 3.31 33.10
N LYS A 261 -10.17 2.56 33.24
CA LYS A 261 -9.29 2.20 32.10
C LYS A 261 -9.28 0.72 31.71
N GLU A 262 -9.79 -0.17 32.56
CA GLU A 262 -9.81 -1.62 32.24
C GLU A 262 -11.06 -2.03 31.44
N ILE A 263 -12.20 -1.34 31.62
CA ILE A 263 -13.44 -1.72 30.92
C ILE A 263 -13.38 -1.38 29.42
N LEU A 264 -12.64 -0.34 29.02
CA LEU A 264 -12.54 0.05 27.61
C LEU A 264 -11.65 -0.91 26.78
N PHE A 265 -10.75 -1.64 27.43
CA PHE A 265 -9.90 -2.63 26.76
C PHE A 265 -10.64 -3.92 26.40
N CYS A 266 -11.66 -4.31 27.18
CA CYS A 266 -12.43 -5.52 26.90
C CYS A 266 -13.39 -5.33 25.70
N TYR A 267 -13.92 -4.12 25.48
CA TYR A 267 -14.87 -3.88 24.39
C TYR A 267 -14.21 -3.84 23.00
N ASN A 268 -12.99 -3.32 22.88
CA ASN A 268 -12.31 -3.26 21.59
C ASN A 268 -11.76 -4.62 21.13
N PHE A 269 -11.52 -5.57 22.03
CA PHE A 269 -11.07 -6.92 21.64
C PHE A 269 -12.23 -7.85 21.21
N SER A 270 -13.48 -7.50 21.54
CA SER A 270 -14.65 -8.32 21.18
C SER A 270 -15.28 -7.94 19.82
N ALA A 271 -14.90 -6.81 19.23
CA ALA A 271 -15.49 -6.34 17.97
C ALA A 271 -14.82 -6.92 16.70
N GLU A 272 -13.65 -7.57 16.81
CA GLU A 272 -12.93 -8.17 15.67
C GLU A 272 -13.20 -9.67 15.46
N ARG A 273 -14.22 -10.24 16.11
CA ARG A 273 -14.70 -11.61 15.82
C ARG A 273 -16.21 -11.67 15.67
N SER A 274 -16.74 -11.14 14.56
CA SER A 274 -17.97 -11.64 13.93
C SER A 274 -18.25 -10.90 12.63
N ILE A 275 -17.61 -11.33 11.54
CA ILE A 275 -18.25 -11.32 10.22
C ILE A 275 -17.88 -12.65 9.55
N THR A 276 -18.70 -13.66 9.80
CA THR A 276 -18.84 -14.83 8.94
C THR A 276 -20.33 -15.10 8.87
N LEU A 277 -20.94 -14.67 7.77
CA LEU A 277 -21.93 -15.35 6.94
C LEU A 277 -22.30 -14.41 5.79
#